data_AF-A0A2V9IGE1-F1
#
_entry.id   AF-A0A2V9IGE1-F1
#
_cell.length_a   1.000
_cell.length_b   1.000
_cell.length_c   1.000
_cell.angle_alpha   90.00
_cell.angle_beta   90.00
_cell.angle_gamma   90.00
#
_symmetry.space_group_name_H-M   'P 1'
#
loop_
_entity.id
_entity.type
_entity.pdbx_description
1 polymer ?
#
loop_
_entity_poly.entity_id
_entity_poly.type
_entity_poly.pdbx_seq_one_letter_code
_entity_poly.pdbx_strand_id
1 'polypeptide(L)'
;MQNFRPVVSAEYLGKFIHDTYVRPARERGDRVVTIQVREVCDALSHGYSENLVRGVLGSMKFRNTYRLPLVAADEHTDGRPATFMFKLQRDKPGIFE
;
A
#
# COMPACT_ATOMS: atom_id res chain seq x y z
N MET A 1 10.41 -23.97 -22.19
CA MET A 1 9.80 -22.68 -21.78
C MET A 1 10.39 -22.31 -20.43
N GLN A 2 11.40 -21.42 -20.42
CA GLN A 2 12.01 -20.97 -19.18
C GLN A 2 11.04 -20.02 -18.48
N ASN A 3 10.63 -20.37 -17.27
CA ASN A 3 9.77 -19.59 -16.40
C ASN A 3 10.43 -18.25 -16.10
N PHE A 4 10.08 -17.22 -16.86
CA PHE A 4 10.27 -15.82 -16.47
C PHE A 4 9.42 -15.59 -15.22
N ARG A 5 9.96 -15.89 -14.04
CA ARG A 5 9.53 -15.17 -12.83
C ARG A 5 10.19 -13.80 -12.96
N PRO A 6 9.46 -12.73 -13.27
CA PRO A 6 10.06 -11.41 -13.15
C PRO A 6 10.58 -11.35 -11.71
N VAL A 7 11.74 -10.77 -11.49
CA VAL A 7 12.04 -10.18 -10.18
C VAL A 7 10.92 -9.17 -9.98
N VAL A 8 9.85 -9.57 -9.30
CA VAL A 8 8.65 -8.76 -9.21
C VAL A 8 8.97 -7.72 -8.12
N SER A 9 9.68 -6.67 -8.51
CA SER A 9 10.33 -5.69 -7.62
C SER A 9 9.35 -5.06 -6.63
N ALA A 10 9.87 -4.58 -5.50
CA ALA A 10 9.11 -3.79 -4.52
C ALA A 10 8.34 -2.62 -5.17
N GLU A 11 8.83 -2.12 -6.31
CA GLU A 11 8.20 -1.08 -7.13
C GLU A 11 6.92 -1.58 -7.82
N TYR A 12 6.92 -2.81 -8.35
CA TYR A 12 5.73 -3.43 -8.91
C TYR A 12 4.68 -3.66 -7.83
N LEU A 13 5.09 -4.19 -6.67
CA LEU A 13 4.22 -4.40 -5.53
C LEU A 13 3.59 -3.09 -5.05
N GLY A 14 4.38 -2.02 -4.94
CA GLY A 14 3.86 -0.69 -4.62
C GLY A 14 2.86 -0.19 -5.66
N LYS A 15 3.13 -0.37 -6.96
CA LYS A 15 2.18 -0.01 -8.02
C LYS A 15 0.88 -0.80 -7.93
N PHE A 16 0.96 -2.11 -7.71
CA PHE A 16 -0.21 -2.97 -7.54
C PHE A 16 -1.07 -2.54 -6.35
N ILE A 17 -0.45 -2.29 -5.19
CA ILE A 17 -1.16 -1.82 -4.00
C ILE A 17 -1.86 -0.49 -4.28
N HIS A 18 -1.17 0.44 -4.94
CA HIS A 18 -1.75 1.73 -5.29
C HIS A 18 -2.95 1.58 -6.24
N ASP A 19 -2.81 0.80 -7.31
CA ASP A 19 -3.86 0.61 -8.32
C ASP A 19 -5.09 -0.09 -7.74
N THR A 20 -4.87 -1.08 -6.87
CA THR A 20 -5.92 -1.95 -6.34
C THR A 20 -6.65 -1.37 -5.13
N TYR A 21 -5.94 -0.69 -4.23
CA TYR A 21 -6.52 -0.24 -2.95
C TYR A 21 -6.62 1.28 -2.85
N VAL A 22 -5.58 1.99 -3.28
CA VAL A 22 -5.47 3.45 -3.07
C VAL A 22 -6.29 4.23 -4.11
N ARG A 23 -6.16 3.91 -5.40
CA ARG A 23 -6.88 4.60 -6.47
C ARG A 23 -8.41 4.47 -6.30
N PRO A 24 -8.99 3.28 -6.09
CA PRO A 24 -10.44 3.15 -5.95
C PRO A 24 -10.96 3.88 -4.71
N ALA A 25 -10.23 3.84 -3.60
CA ALA A 25 -10.59 4.59 -2.40
C ALA A 25 -10.56 6.12 -2.63
N ARG A 26 -9.58 6.62 -3.40
CA ARG A 26 -9.56 8.03 -3.83
C ARG A 26 -10.74 8.39 -4.73
N GLU A 27 -11.11 7.53 -5.67
CA GLU A 27 -12.24 7.74 -6.58
C GLU A 27 -13.58 7.74 -5.85
N ARG A 28 -13.72 6.93 -4.80
CA ARG A 28 -14.88 6.96 -3.89
C ARG A 28 -14.94 8.21 -3.01
N GLY A 29 -13.85 8.97 -2.91
CA GLY A 29 -13.76 10.13 -2.02
C GLY A 29 -13.41 9.77 -0.57
N ASP A 30 -12.87 8.57 -0.33
CA ASP A 30 -12.45 8.13 1.00
C ASP A 30 -11.33 9.04 1.52
N ARG A 31 -11.37 9.36 2.82
CA ARG A 31 -10.33 10.19 3.48
C ARG A 31 -9.13 9.37 3.94
N VAL A 32 -9.35 8.09 4.22
CA VAL A 32 -8.38 7.14 4.71
C VAL A 32 -8.57 5.83 3.96
N VAL A 33 -7.48 5.18 3.58
CA VAL A 33 -7.49 3.80 3.09
C VAL A 33 -6.86 2.90 4.14
N THR A 34 -7.54 1.80 4.44
CA THR A 34 -7.03 0.74 5.31
C THR A 34 -6.59 -0.41 4.42
N ILE A 35 -5.35 -0.86 4.57
CA ILE A 35 -4.76 -1.93 3.78
C ILE A 35 -4.25 -3.00 4.74
N GLN A 36 -4.81 -4.21 4.65
CA GLN A 36 -4.34 -5.35 5.41
C GLN A 36 -3.27 -6.11 4.62
N VAL A 37 -2.20 -6.51 5.32
CA VAL A 37 -1.08 -7.24 4.73
C VAL A 37 -1.54 -8.57 4.13
N ARG A 38 -2.42 -9.29 4.83
CA ARG A 38 -2.98 -10.56 4.36
C ARG A 38 -3.80 -10.40 3.08
N GLU A 39 -4.67 -9.40 3.01
CA GLU A 39 -5.47 -9.15 1.80
C GLU A 39 -4.59 -8.90 0.57
N VAL A 40 -3.47 -8.17 0.74
CA VAL A 40 -2.50 -7.96 -0.34
C VAL A 40 -1.82 -9.28 -0.74
N CYS A 41 -1.43 -10.12 0.22
CA CYS A 41 -0.85 -11.43 -0.05
C CYS A 41 -1.83 -12.37 -0.77
N ASP A 42 -3.09 -12.41 -0.33
CA ASP A 42 -4.16 -13.21 -0.95
C ASP A 42 -4.45 -12.74 -2.39
N ALA A 43 -4.55 -11.42 -2.60
CA ALA A 43 -4.75 -10.84 -3.92
C ALA A 43 -3.62 -11.17 -4.91
N LEU A 44 -2.40 -11.43 -4.39
CA LEU A 44 -1.24 -11.83 -5.16
C LEU A 44 -1.02 -13.35 -5.17
N SER A 45 -2.03 -14.14 -4.76
CA SER A 45 -1.98 -15.60 -4.68
C SER A 45 -0.74 -16.12 -3.92
N HIS A 46 -0.38 -15.47 -2.81
CA HIS A 46 0.82 -15.77 -2.03
C HIS A 46 2.15 -15.68 -2.80
N GLY A 47 2.17 -15.01 -3.96
CA GLY A 47 3.37 -14.76 -4.74
C GLY A 47 4.42 -13.90 -4.02
N TYR A 48 4.04 -13.32 -2.87
CA TYR A 48 4.87 -12.47 -2.03
C TYR A 48 4.70 -12.78 -0.55
N SER A 49 5.82 -12.76 0.18
CA SER A 49 5.82 -12.90 1.63
C SER A 49 5.25 -11.65 2.33
N GLU A 50 4.51 -11.84 3.41
CA GLU A 50 3.95 -10.76 4.23
C GLU A 50 5.02 -9.74 4.67
N ASN A 51 6.25 -10.19 4.93
CA ASN A 51 7.36 -9.29 5.31
C ASN A 51 7.74 -8.31 4.18
N LEU A 52 7.66 -8.73 2.92
CA LEU A 52 7.92 -7.83 1.79
C LEU A 52 6.79 -6.81 1.66
N VAL A 53 5.53 -7.25 1.79
CA VAL A 53 4.36 -6.37 1.78
C VAL A 53 4.45 -5.33 2.90
N ARG A 54 4.75 -5.75 4.13
CA ARG A 54 5.02 -4.85 5.27
C ARG A 54 6.14 -3.87 4.94
N GLY A 55 7.23 -4.34 4.36
CA GLY A 55 8.35 -3.51 3.93
C GLY A 55 7.95 -2.44 2.93
N VAL A 56 7.11 -2.77 1.94
CA VAL A 56 6.60 -1.80 0.95
C VAL A 56 5.65 -0.80 1.61
N LEU A 57 4.65 -1.26 2.37
CA LEU A 57 3.67 -0.39 3.03
C LEU A 57 4.32 0.55 4.06
N GLY A 58 5.32 0.05 4.80
CA GLY A 58 6.09 0.84 5.77
C GLY A 58 7.17 1.73 5.12
N SER A 59 7.54 1.49 3.86
CA SER A 59 8.61 2.24 3.21
C SER A 59 8.26 3.71 3.04
N MET A 60 9.19 4.60 3.38
CA MET A 60 9.07 6.02 3.02
C MET A 60 9.01 6.21 1.50
N LYS A 61 9.66 5.35 0.70
CA LYS A 61 9.63 5.45 -0.77
C LYS A 61 8.20 5.32 -1.28
N PHE A 62 7.49 4.25 -0.89
CA PHE A 62 6.10 4.03 -1.26
C PHE A 62 5.18 5.19 -0.84
N ARG A 63 5.30 5.61 0.43
CA ARG A 63 4.50 6.69 1.01
C ARG A 63 4.71 8.02 0.28
N ASN A 64 5.96 8.35 -0.05
CA ASN A 64 6.29 9.58 -0.77
C ASN A 64 5.86 9.52 -2.24
N THR A 65 6.09 8.39 -2.93
CA THR A 65 5.71 8.19 -4.33
C THR A 65 4.22 8.43 -4.56
N TYR A 66 3.37 7.92 -3.66
CA TYR A 66 1.91 8.00 -3.82
C TYR A 66 1.22 9.06 -2.97
N ARG A 67 2.00 9.87 -2.23
CA ARG A 67 1.51 10.85 -1.25
C ARG A 67 0.51 10.21 -0.28
N LEU A 68 1.00 9.21 0.45
CA LEU A 68 0.24 8.42 1.43
C LEU A 68 0.85 8.60 2.82
N PRO A 69 0.50 9.68 3.53
CA PRO A 69 0.86 9.82 4.93
C PRO A 69 0.31 8.64 5.72
N LEU A 70 1.17 7.97 6.48
CA LEU A 70 0.75 6.90 7.38
C LEU A 70 0.03 7.53 8.58
N VAL A 71 -1.20 7.10 8.82
CA VAL A 71 -2.03 7.53 9.97
C VAL A 71 -1.76 6.62 11.15
N ALA A 72 -1.86 5.31 10.92
CA ALA A 72 -1.66 4.28 11.93
C ALA A 72 -1.17 3.00 11.26
N ALA A 73 -0.46 2.19 12.03
CA ALA A 73 -0.13 0.82 11.70
C ALA A 73 -0.53 -0.04 12.89
N ASP A 74 -1.57 -0.86 12.70
CA ASP A 74 -2.08 -1.73 13.75
C ASP A 74 -1.32 -3.06 13.73
N GLU A 75 -0.83 -3.46 14.90
CA GLU A 75 -0.03 -4.66 15.07
C GLU A 75 -0.93 -5.87 15.33
N HIS A 76 -0.61 -6.99 14.69
CA HIS A 76 -1.22 -8.26 15.07
C HIS A 76 -0.59 -8.79 16.37
N THR A 77 -1.21 -9.81 16.96
CA THR A 77 -0.74 -10.62 18.09
C THR A 77 0.76 -11.00 18.06
N ASP A 78 1.37 -11.07 16.87
CA ASP A 78 2.80 -11.32 16.65
C ASP A 78 3.71 -10.07 16.77
N GLY A 79 3.18 -8.92 17.19
CA GLY A 79 3.93 -7.66 17.33
C GLY A 79 4.46 -7.11 16.00
N ARG A 80 3.78 -7.42 14.89
CA ARG A 80 4.11 -6.90 13.56
C ARG A 80 2.90 -6.20 12.95
N PRO A 81 3.10 -5.09 12.21
CA PRO A 81 2.02 -4.43 11.50
C PRO A 81 1.27 -5.39 10.58
N ALA A 82 -0.03 -5.58 10.84
CA ALA A 82 -0.93 -6.34 9.98
C ALA A 82 -1.82 -5.42 9.15
N THR A 83 -2.05 -4.20 9.64
CA THR A 83 -2.95 -3.24 9.00
C THR A 83 -2.26 -1.89 8.90
N PHE A 84 -2.29 -1.28 7.72
CA PHE A 84 -1.75 0.06 7.49
C PHE A 84 -2.87 1.00 7.07
N MET A 85 -3.01 2.12 7.76
CA MET A 85 -3.98 3.16 7.45
C MET A 85 -3.27 4.36 6.85
N PHE A 86 -3.64 4.76 5.64
CA PHE A 86 -3.04 5.91 4.96
C PHE A 86 -4.07 7.00 4.71
N LYS A 87 -3.66 8.24 4.91
CA LYS A 87 -4.47 9.40 4.55
C LYS A 87 -4.47 9.56 3.03
N LEU A 88 -5.65 9.71 2.44
CA LEU A 88 -5.83 9.85 0.99
C LEU A 88 -5.97 11.29 0.52
N GLN A 89 -6.12 12.24 1.45
CA GLN A 89 -6.42 13.63 1.12
C GLN A 89 -5.47 14.16 0.05
N ARG A 90 -6.06 14.72 -1.01
CA ARG A 90 -5.41 15.78 -1.77
C ARG A 90 -5.25 16.94 -0.79
N ASP A 91 -4.03 17.26 -0.42
CA ASP A 91 -3.72 18.68 -0.22
C ASP A 91 -4.03 19.30 -1.58
N LYS A 92 -5.25 19.80 -1.72
CA LYS A 92 -5.56 20.77 -2.76
C LYS A 92 -4.67 21.93 -2.32
N PRO A 93 -3.59 22.30 -3.02
CA PRO A 93 -3.01 23.59 -2.75
C PRO A 93 -4.18 24.55 -2.90
N GLY A 94 -4.56 25.19 -1.79
CA GLY A 94 -5.56 26.24 -1.83
C GLY A 94 -5.12 27.17 -2.94
N ILE A 95 -5.94 27.28 -3.97
CA ILE A 95 -5.90 28.43 -4.85
C ILE A 95 -6.29 29.56 -3.91
N PHE A 96 -5.30 30.22 -3.33
CA PHE A 96 -5.49 31.55 -2.78
C PHE A 96 -5.58 32.44 -4.01
N GLU A 97 -6.81 32.79 -4.39
CA GLU A 97 -7.09 33.98 -5.20
C GLU A 97 -6.64 35.24 -4.45
#